data_AF-A0A6C0IT05-F1
#
_entry.id   AF-A0A6C0IT05-F1
#
_cell.length_a   1.000
_cell.length_b   1.000
_cell.length_c   1.000
_cell.angle_alpha   90.00
_cell.angle_beta   90.00
_cell.angle_gamma   90.00
#
_symmetry.space_group_name_H-M   'P 1'
#
loop_
_entity.id
_entity.type
_entity.pdbx_description
1 polymer ?
#
loop_
_entity_poly.entity_id
_entity_poly.type
_entity_poly.pdbx_seq_one_letter_code
_entity_poly.pdbx_strand_id
1 'polypeptide(L)'
;MENTLTMICIKTSAVYITMLNNRITNVITQQGYCTLRNIISNVHDDCDELKQYCLDNQYKFKISTVKDKGLIGKIVEFQLFGNLPNSDSRPDMDYGDIKTTHFKKMGENKYNAKERLTITNLGDPSKEENIKTIADKDTLKETKYYSKMQHGIIVIFRHESEVEYNNIEDVYNKKILGVVHYNLDNIFETYEDIKKTFDEDYDKIKKCIVEGNVSQAGQTYLHIHKHGCKNGVTRAFGFTNRFLTRLVSIQLKIPLIKKGKSEYIEL
;
A
#
# COMPACT_ATOMS: atom_id res chain seq x y z
N MET A 1 33.23 -2.38 3.71
CA MET A 1 32.49 -3.51 3.12
C MET A 1 31.22 -2.93 2.55
N GLU A 2 31.13 -2.77 1.23
CA GLU A 2 29.85 -2.52 0.58
C GLU A 2 28.98 -3.74 0.88
N ASN A 3 27.90 -3.56 1.64
CA ASN A 3 26.93 -4.63 1.84
C ASN A 3 26.25 -4.86 0.49
N THR A 4 26.74 -5.83 -0.28
CA THR A 4 26.07 -6.29 -1.50
C THR A 4 24.64 -6.69 -1.12
N LEU A 5 23.66 -6.09 -1.79
CA LEU A 5 22.26 -6.41 -1.56
C LEU A 5 21.99 -7.82 -2.11
N THR A 6 21.50 -8.73 -1.26
CA THR A 6 21.14 -10.09 -1.67
C THR A 6 19.63 -10.25 -1.75
N MET A 7 19.15 -11.27 -2.47
CA MET A 7 17.74 -11.60 -2.52
C MET A 7 17.20 -11.99 -1.14
N ILE A 8 18.01 -12.65 -0.30
CA ILE A 8 17.65 -12.95 1.09
C ILE A 8 17.41 -11.67 1.89
N CYS A 9 18.30 -10.67 1.77
CA CYS A 9 18.12 -9.37 2.42
C CYS A 9 16.81 -8.71 2.00
N ILE A 10 16.54 -8.70 0.68
CA ILE A 10 15.27 -8.19 0.12
C ILE A 10 14.07 -8.91 0.74
N LYS A 11 14.11 -10.25 0.87
CA LYS A 11 12.99 -11.07 1.36
C LYS A 11 12.71 -10.92 2.86
N THR A 12 13.75 -10.71 3.65
CA THR A 12 13.70 -10.93 5.11
C THR A 12 13.92 -9.68 5.95
N SER A 13 14.43 -8.58 5.36
CA SER A 13 14.87 -7.42 6.13
C SER A 13 14.22 -6.11 5.68
N ALA A 14 13.57 -5.44 6.63
CA ALA A 14 13.02 -4.11 6.42
C ALA A 14 14.09 -3.04 6.10
N VAL A 15 15.38 -3.31 6.35
CA VAL A 15 16.50 -2.44 5.95
C VAL A 15 16.49 -2.18 4.44
N TYR A 16 16.02 -3.14 3.64
CA TYR A 16 15.85 -2.96 2.21
C TYR A 16 14.95 -1.76 1.86
N ILE A 17 13.91 -1.48 2.66
CA ILE A 17 13.02 -0.33 2.43
C ILE A 17 13.75 0.99 2.68
N THR A 18 14.62 1.05 3.69
CA THR A 18 15.49 2.21 3.91
C THR A 18 16.43 2.43 2.73
N MET A 19 17.02 1.36 2.20
CA MET A 19 17.88 1.43 1.00
C MET A 19 17.11 1.93 -0.23
N LEU A 20 15.89 1.42 -0.46
CA LEU A 20 15.03 1.87 -1.55
C LEU A 20 14.71 3.37 -1.45
N ASN A 21 14.32 3.84 -0.26
CA ASN A 21 14.05 5.27 -0.07
C ASN A 21 15.28 6.13 -0.32
N ASN A 22 16.46 5.73 0.18
CA ASN A 22 17.70 6.47 -0.08
C ASN A 22 17.98 6.60 -1.58
N ARG A 23 17.78 5.52 -2.36
CA ARG A 23 17.92 5.55 -3.82
C ARG A 23 16.91 6.48 -4.47
N ILE A 24 15.63 6.37 -4.10
CA ILE A 24 14.56 7.23 -4.62
C ILE A 24 14.89 8.69 -4.36
N THR A 25 15.27 9.05 -3.14
CA THR A 25 15.67 10.42 -2.78
C THR A 25 16.87 10.88 -3.59
N ASN A 26 17.94 10.08 -3.69
CA ASN A 26 19.13 10.44 -4.48
C ASN A 26 18.78 10.71 -5.95
N VAL A 27 17.97 9.85 -6.57
CA VAL A 27 17.53 10.03 -7.96
C VAL A 27 16.68 11.28 -8.11
N ILE A 28 15.74 11.54 -7.19
CA ILE A 28 14.93 12.76 -7.20
C ILE A 28 15.81 14.01 -7.06
N THR A 29 16.80 14.01 -6.17
CA THR A 29 17.71 15.14 -5.98
C THR A 29 18.55 15.42 -7.24
N GLN A 30 18.98 14.38 -7.95
CA GLN A 30 19.82 14.53 -9.14
C GLN A 30 19.02 14.86 -10.42
N GLN A 31 17.83 14.28 -10.59
CA GLN A 31 17.07 14.29 -11.85
C GLN A 31 15.72 15.02 -11.74
N GLY A 32 15.31 15.42 -10.54
CA GLY A 32 14.02 16.05 -10.25
C GLY A 32 12.85 15.06 -10.09
N TYR A 33 13.01 13.80 -10.47
CA TYR A 33 12.02 12.73 -10.27
C TYR A 33 12.68 11.35 -10.32
N CYS A 34 12.03 10.34 -9.74
CA CYS A 34 12.40 8.93 -9.89
C CYS A 34 11.24 8.16 -10.53
N THR A 35 11.49 7.40 -11.59
CA THR A 35 10.50 6.48 -12.17
C THR A 35 10.64 5.07 -11.63
N LEU A 36 9.62 4.23 -11.86
CA LEU A 36 9.70 2.79 -11.57
C LEU A 36 10.86 2.12 -12.31
N ARG A 37 11.11 2.49 -13.57
CA ARG A 37 12.25 2.00 -14.35
C ARG A 37 13.57 2.34 -13.66
N ASN A 38 13.74 3.58 -13.22
CA ASN A 38 14.98 4.01 -12.56
C ASN A 38 15.26 3.15 -11.33
N ILE A 39 14.27 2.97 -10.46
CA ILE A 39 14.49 2.22 -9.22
C ILE A 39 14.67 0.72 -9.47
N ILE A 40 13.98 0.13 -10.44
CA ILE A 40 14.18 -1.28 -10.84
C ILE A 40 15.63 -1.48 -11.30
N SER A 41 16.12 -0.64 -12.22
CA SER A 41 17.50 -0.72 -12.69
C SER A 41 18.50 -0.58 -11.55
N ASN A 42 18.32 0.42 -10.67
CA ASN A 42 19.17 0.59 -9.49
C ASN A 42 19.19 -0.64 -8.59
N VAL A 43 18.05 -1.26 -8.30
CA VAL A 43 18.02 -2.45 -7.45
C VAL A 43 18.68 -3.64 -8.14
N HIS A 44 18.45 -3.81 -9.45
CA HIS A 44 19.01 -4.92 -10.22
C HIS A 44 20.52 -4.80 -10.41
N ASP A 45 21.06 -3.58 -10.46
CA ASP A 45 22.50 -3.34 -10.52
C ASP A 45 23.21 -3.64 -9.18
N ASP A 46 22.47 -3.61 -8.06
CA ASP A 46 23.00 -3.89 -6.73
C ASP A 46 22.69 -5.30 -6.22
N CYS A 47 21.79 -6.02 -6.88
CA CYS A 47 21.36 -7.37 -6.54
C CYS A 47 21.22 -8.22 -7.81
N ASP A 48 22.36 -8.76 -8.26
CA ASP A 48 22.42 -9.65 -9.43
C ASP A 48 21.50 -10.88 -9.27
N GLU A 49 21.32 -11.38 -8.05
CA GLU A 49 20.40 -12.48 -7.75
C GLU A 49 18.95 -12.15 -8.14
N LEU A 50 18.47 -10.96 -7.76
CA LEU A 50 17.12 -10.52 -8.12
C LEU A 50 16.99 -10.29 -9.61
N LYS A 51 17.99 -9.67 -10.22
CA LYS A 51 18.05 -9.42 -11.67
C LYS A 51 17.95 -10.74 -12.43
N GLN A 52 18.79 -11.72 -12.09
CA GLN A 52 18.78 -13.04 -12.71
C GLN A 52 17.46 -13.76 -12.48
N TYR A 53 16.92 -13.73 -11.26
CA TYR A 53 15.60 -14.30 -10.97
C TYR A 53 14.50 -13.70 -11.85
N CYS A 54 14.51 -12.39 -12.06
CA CYS A 54 13.53 -11.72 -12.92
C CYS A 54 13.67 -12.11 -14.39
N LEU A 55 14.90 -12.23 -14.90
CA LEU A 55 15.18 -12.68 -16.26
C LEU A 55 14.72 -14.13 -16.47
N ASP A 56 15.11 -15.03 -15.57
CA ASP A 56 14.78 -16.45 -15.65
C ASP A 56 13.27 -16.71 -15.57
N ASN A 57 12.53 -15.84 -14.90
CA ASN A 57 11.08 -15.98 -14.71
C ASN A 57 10.24 -15.04 -15.56
N GLN A 58 10.85 -14.27 -16.48
CA GLN A 58 10.14 -13.29 -17.30
C GLN A 58 8.99 -13.92 -18.10
N TYR A 59 9.17 -15.14 -18.60
CA TYR A 59 8.14 -15.88 -19.35
C TYR A 59 6.89 -16.22 -18.50
N LYS A 60 7.02 -16.29 -17.18
CA LYS A 60 5.90 -16.51 -16.24
C LYS A 60 5.16 -15.21 -15.93
N PHE A 61 5.83 -14.06 -16.03
CA PHE A 61 5.24 -12.76 -15.79
C PHE A 61 4.43 -12.27 -17.01
N LYS A 62 3.17 -12.71 -17.10
CA LYS A 62 2.29 -12.38 -18.21
C LYS A 62 1.55 -11.07 -17.98
N ILE A 63 1.75 -10.12 -18.89
CA ILE A 63 0.98 -8.87 -18.97
C ILE A 63 -0.13 -9.08 -19.99
N SER A 64 -1.38 -9.25 -19.53
CA SER A 64 -2.53 -9.42 -20.42
C SER A 64 -3.01 -8.09 -21.02
N THR A 65 -2.98 -7.02 -20.23
CA THR A 65 -3.34 -5.67 -20.67
C THR A 65 -2.75 -4.62 -19.74
N VAL A 66 -2.38 -3.47 -20.30
CA VAL A 66 -1.91 -2.30 -19.53
C VAL A 66 -3.02 -1.63 -18.72
N LYS A 67 -4.28 -1.95 -19.04
CA LYS A 67 -5.47 -1.47 -18.30
C LYS A 67 -5.79 -2.32 -17.07
N ASP A 68 -5.01 -3.37 -16.78
CA ASP A 68 -5.17 -4.17 -15.58
C ASP A 68 -4.87 -3.31 -14.35
N LYS A 69 -5.88 -3.12 -13.50
CA LYS A 69 -5.80 -2.31 -12.27
C LYS A 69 -4.72 -2.83 -11.31
N GLY A 70 -4.41 -4.12 -11.35
CA GLY A 70 -3.39 -4.75 -10.50
C GLY A 70 -1.99 -4.77 -11.11
N LEU A 71 -1.80 -4.32 -12.35
CA LEU A 71 -0.54 -4.47 -13.08
C LEU A 71 0.65 -3.83 -12.35
N ILE A 72 0.47 -2.60 -11.83
CA ILE A 72 1.55 -1.89 -11.15
C ILE A 72 2.02 -2.62 -9.88
N GLY A 73 1.09 -3.20 -9.13
CA GLY A 73 1.40 -4.03 -7.96
C GLY A 73 2.20 -5.27 -8.34
N LYS A 74 1.74 -5.99 -9.38
CA LYS A 74 2.44 -7.16 -9.91
C LYS A 74 3.87 -6.85 -10.37
N ILE A 75 4.08 -5.71 -11.04
CA ILE A 75 5.42 -5.29 -11.47
C ILE A 75 6.29 -4.99 -10.25
N VAL A 76 5.78 -4.26 -9.26
CA VAL A 76 6.51 -3.95 -8.03
C VAL A 76 6.90 -5.23 -7.30
N GLU A 77 5.95 -6.12 -7.02
CA GLU A 77 6.17 -7.42 -6.36
C GLU A 77 7.26 -8.22 -7.08
N PHE A 78 7.17 -8.32 -8.40
CA PHE A 78 8.10 -9.13 -9.18
C PHE A 78 9.47 -8.48 -9.31
N GLN A 79 9.53 -7.25 -9.80
CA GLN A 79 10.77 -6.60 -10.22
C GLN A 79 11.55 -5.96 -9.06
N LEU A 80 10.88 -5.56 -7.98
CA LEU A 80 11.54 -4.96 -6.80
C LEU A 80 11.67 -5.93 -5.64
N PHE A 81 10.84 -6.97 -5.57
CA PHE A 81 10.82 -7.89 -4.43
C PHE A 81 11.00 -9.36 -4.81
N GLY A 82 11.07 -9.69 -6.11
CA GLY A 82 11.27 -11.07 -6.56
C GLY A 82 10.09 -12.00 -6.27
N ASN A 83 8.87 -11.47 -6.22
CA ASN A 83 7.63 -12.23 -6.02
C ASN A 83 6.88 -12.35 -7.35
N LEU A 84 6.73 -13.58 -7.86
CA LEU A 84 5.84 -13.79 -9.01
C LEU A 84 4.39 -13.64 -8.56
N PRO A 85 3.53 -13.00 -9.39
CA PRO A 85 2.10 -12.91 -9.09
C PRO A 85 1.52 -14.30 -8.81
N ASN A 86 0.95 -14.48 -7.62
CA ASN A 86 0.38 -15.72 -7.18
C ASN A 86 -0.89 -15.45 -6.33
N SER A 87 -1.56 -16.51 -5.88
CA SER A 87 -2.76 -16.44 -5.05
C SER A 87 -2.52 -16.93 -3.62
N ASP A 88 -1.27 -16.91 -3.15
CA ASP A 88 -0.93 -17.24 -1.78
C ASP A 88 -1.61 -16.25 -0.83
N SER A 89 -2.05 -16.76 0.30
CA SER A 89 -2.74 -15.98 1.32
C SER A 89 -1.78 -15.43 2.39
N ARG A 90 -0.53 -15.91 2.42
CA ARG A 90 0.54 -15.43 3.29
C ARG A 90 1.02 -14.03 2.86
N PRO A 91 1.61 -13.25 3.78
CA PRO A 91 2.24 -11.97 3.42
C PRO A 91 3.30 -12.14 2.34
N ASP A 92 3.43 -11.14 1.47
CA ASP A 92 4.40 -11.15 0.37
C ASP A 92 5.87 -11.24 0.86
N MET A 93 6.15 -10.69 2.04
CA MET A 93 7.47 -10.60 2.66
C MET A 93 7.39 -10.95 4.15
N ASP A 94 8.51 -11.39 4.75
CA ASP A 94 8.56 -11.69 6.20
C ASP A 94 8.27 -10.47 7.09
N TYR A 95 8.42 -9.27 6.52
CA TYR A 95 8.23 -8.00 7.19
C TYR A 95 7.03 -7.20 6.63
N GLY A 96 6.14 -7.81 5.85
CA GLY A 96 4.85 -7.21 5.51
C GLY A 96 4.35 -7.47 4.10
N ASP A 97 3.08 -7.14 3.90
CA ASP A 97 2.39 -7.30 2.62
C ASP A 97 2.67 -6.11 1.68
N ILE A 98 2.91 -6.38 0.40
CA ILE A 98 3.24 -5.34 -0.58
C ILE A 98 1.94 -4.74 -1.14
N LYS A 99 1.90 -3.43 -1.16
CA LYS A 99 0.81 -2.65 -1.71
C LYS A 99 1.35 -1.47 -2.50
N THR A 100 0.56 -1.01 -3.45
CA THR A 100 0.86 0.20 -4.22
C THR A 100 -0.28 1.18 -4.09
N THR A 101 0.02 2.47 -4.01
CA THR A 101 -0.99 3.52 -4.02
C THR A 101 -0.56 4.69 -4.90
N HIS A 102 -1.50 5.58 -5.19
CA HIS A 102 -1.27 6.77 -5.99
C HIS A 102 -1.58 8.03 -5.20
N PHE A 103 -0.72 9.02 -5.30
CA PHE A 103 -0.87 10.33 -4.67
C PHE A 103 -1.09 11.40 -5.75
N LYS A 104 -2.18 12.16 -5.64
CA LYS A 104 -2.48 13.26 -6.57
C LYS A 104 -1.83 14.55 -6.10
N LYS A 105 -1.41 15.36 -7.07
CA LYS A 105 -0.87 16.70 -6.81
C LYS A 105 -2.03 17.65 -6.45
N MET A 106 -1.85 18.43 -5.39
CA MET A 106 -2.81 19.40 -4.85
C MET A 106 -2.35 20.86 -5.00
N GLY A 107 -1.09 21.04 -5.37
CA GLY A 107 -0.42 22.34 -5.53
C GLY A 107 1.07 22.09 -5.82
N GLU A 108 1.87 23.15 -5.85
CA GLU A 108 3.32 23.00 -5.90
C GLU A 108 3.78 22.14 -4.72
N ASN A 109 4.48 21.05 -5.02
CA ASN A 109 5.04 20.10 -4.05
C ASN A 109 4.07 19.47 -3.04
N LYS A 110 2.76 19.66 -3.21
CA LYS A 110 1.73 19.17 -2.27
C LYS A 110 1.01 17.96 -2.82
N TYR A 111 0.91 16.90 -2.03
CA TYR A 111 0.33 15.63 -2.46
C TYR A 111 -0.58 15.01 -1.41
N ASN A 112 -1.62 14.30 -1.84
CA ASN A 112 -2.37 13.41 -0.95
C ASN A 112 -2.78 12.13 -1.67
N ALA A 113 -3.12 11.10 -0.89
CA ALA A 113 -3.59 9.85 -1.46
C ALA A 113 -4.83 10.10 -2.33
N LYS A 114 -4.77 9.62 -3.57
CA LYS A 114 -5.84 9.79 -4.56
C LYS A 114 -7.07 8.97 -4.17
N GLU A 115 -6.84 7.77 -3.64
CA GLU A 115 -7.86 6.79 -3.34
C GLU A 115 -7.54 6.05 -2.04
N ARG A 116 -8.53 5.28 -1.57
CA ARG A 116 -8.35 4.33 -0.46
C ARG A 116 -7.39 3.22 -0.86
N LEU A 117 -6.80 2.56 0.13
CA LEU A 117 -6.04 1.33 -0.07
C LEU A 117 -6.84 0.16 0.49
N THR A 118 -7.18 -0.80 -0.37
CA THR A 118 -7.83 -2.04 0.08
C THR A 118 -6.79 -2.93 0.73
N ILE A 119 -7.05 -3.42 1.94
CA ILE A 119 -6.10 -4.26 2.68
C ILE A 119 -6.51 -5.74 2.64
N THR A 120 -7.70 -6.07 3.12
CA THR A 120 -8.15 -7.46 3.22
C THR A 120 -9.65 -7.59 3.03
N ASN A 121 -10.05 -8.72 2.44
CA ASN A 121 -11.43 -9.03 2.12
C ASN A 121 -12.17 -9.52 3.36
N LEU A 122 -13.35 -8.95 3.63
CA LEU A 122 -14.25 -9.38 4.70
C LEU A 122 -15.21 -10.48 4.24
N GLY A 123 -15.57 -10.49 2.95
CA GLY A 123 -16.63 -11.34 2.41
C GLY A 123 -17.97 -10.62 2.35
N ASP A 124 -19.05 -11.38 2.23
CA ASP A 124 -20.41 -10.85 2.28
C ASP A 124 -20.81 -10.60 3.74
N PRO A 125 -21.05 -9.34 4.14
CA PRO A 125 -21.37 -8.98 5.52
C PRO A 125 -22.76 -9.45 5.97
N SER A 126 -23.61 -9.94 5.06
CA SER A 126 -24.91 -10.53 5.42
C SER A 126 -24.81 -12.00 5.84
N LYS A 127 -23.67 -12.65 5.58
CA LYS A 127 -23.46 -14.05 5.96
C LYS A 127 -23.00 -14.16 7.42
N GLU A 128 -23.67 -15.03 8.16
CA GLU A 128 -23.40 -15.29 9.58
C GLU A 128 -21.92 -15.65 9.84
N GLU A 129 -21.30 -16.44 8.96
CA GLU A 129 -19.88 -16.82 9.05
C GLU A 129 -18.93 -15.61 9.07
N ASN A 130 -19.26 -14.54 8.34
CA ASN A 130 -18.45 -13.31 8.29
C ASN A 130 -18.79 -12.40 9.45
N ILE A 131 -20.06 -12.29 9.85
CA ILE A 131 -20.49 -11.52 11.03
C ILE A 131 -19.75 -12.02 12.29
N LYS A 132 -19.68 -13.35 12.49
CA LYS A 132 -18.98 -13.99 13.61
C LYS A 132 -17.50 -13.64 13.72
N THR A 133 -16.86 -13.21 12.63
CA THR A 133 -15.43 -12.82 12.67
C THR A 133 -15.19 -11.48 13.37
N ILE A 134 -16.25 -10.71 13.63
CA ILE A 134 -16.19 -9.34 14.17
C ILE A 134 -17.16 -9.13 15.34
N ALA A 135 -18.33 -9.78 15.35
CA ALA A 135 -19.40 -9.51 16.33
C ALA A 135 -18.94 -9.63 17.80
N ASP A 136 -18.11 -10.61 18.11
CA ASP A 136 -17.66 -10.88 19.49
C ASP A 136 -16.25 -10.34 19.77
N LYS A 137 -15.73 -9.44 18.91
CA LYS A 137 -14.39 -8.87 19.03
C LYS A 137 -14.48 -7.44 19.53
N ASP A 138 -13.78 -7.13 20.61
CA ASP A 138 -13.83 -5.79 21.22
C ASP A 138 -12.88 -4.84 20.50
N THR A 139 -11.81 -5.37 19.93
CA THR A 139 -10.83 -4.58 19.20
C THR A 139 -10.56 -5.16 17.81
N LEU A 140 -10.11 -4.30 16.89
CA LEU A 140 -9.64 -4.73 15.58
C LEU A 140 -8.56 -5.80 15.68
N LYS A 141 -7.66 -5.69 16.69
CA LYS A 141 -6.53 -6.60 16.91
C LYS A 141 -6.95 -8.05 17.17
N GLU A 142 -8.14 -8.26 17.76
CA GLU A 142 -8.67 -9.60 18.01
C GLU A 142 -9.27 -10.26 16.77
N THR A 143 -9.42 -9.52 15.67
CA THR A 143 -9.93 -10.06 14.41
C THR A 143 -8.84 -10.75 13.63
N LYS A 144 -9.21 -11.78 12.86
CA LYS A 144 -8.31 -12.44 11.89
C LYS A 144 -7.77 -11.49 10.81
N TYR A 145 -8.37 -10.32 10.65
CA TYR A 145 -8.02 -9.35 9.62
C TYR A 145 -6.81 -8.50 10.02
N TYR A 146 -6.58 -8.33 11.33
CA TYR A 146 -5.51 -7.47 11.81
C TYR A 146 -4.13 -7.96 11.40
N SER A 147 -3.89 -9.27 11.39
CA SER A 147 -2.60 -9.83 10.95
C SER A 147 -2.19 -9.37 9.54
N LYS A 148 -3.15 -9.17 8.63
CA LYS A 148 -2.91 -8.63 7.28
C LYS A 148 -2.81 -7.10 7.23
N MET A 149 -3.31 -6.41 8.23
CA MET A 149 -3.26 -4.95 8.33
C MET A 149 -2.09 -4.43 9.15
N GLN A 150 -1.56 -5.25 10.05
CA GLN A 150 -0.62 -4.83 11.08
C GLN A 150 0.69 -4.36 10.46
N HIS A 151 1.23 -5.13 9.50
CA HIS A 151 2.50 -4.84 8.84
C HIS A 151 2.32 -4.74 7.33
N GLY A 152 2.94 -3.73 6.72
CA GLY A 152 2.90 -3.62 5.27
C GLY A 152 3.92 -2.68 4.66
N ILE A 153 4.11 -2.86 3.37
CA ILE A 153 5.00 -2.08 2.51
C ILE A 153 4.13 -1.38 1.46
N ILE A 154 4.19 -0.06 1.39
CA ILE A 154 3.39 0.74 0.46
C ILE A 154 4.33 1.51 -0.47
N VAL A 155 4.36 1.14 -1.75
CA VAL A 155 5.04 1.93 -2.79
C VAL A 155 4.10 3.03 -3.28
N ILE A 156 4.57 4.27 -3.22
CA ILE A 156 3.77 5.46 -3.46
C ILE A 156 4.12 6.02 -4.82
N PHE A 157 3.16 5.99 -5.74
CA PHE A 157 3.28 6.58 -7.07
C PHE A 157 2.67 7.96 -7.12
N ARG A 158 3.24 8.85 -7.93
CA ARG A 158 2.57 10.10 -8.31
C ARG A 158 1.48 9.79 -9.33
N HIS A 159 0.29 10.29 -9.08
CA HIS A 159 -0.78 10.30 -10.08
C HIS A 159 -0.59 11.48 -11.04
N GLU A 160 -0.63 11.19 -12.34
CA GLU A 160 -0.66 12.17 -13.42
C GLU A 160 -2.01 12.06 -14.12
N SER A 161 -2.84 13.11 -14.00
CA SER A 161 -4.22 13.12 -14.51
C SER A 161 -4.31 13.28 -16.03
N GLU A 162 -3.28 13.84 -16.65
CA GLU A 162 -3.21 14.14 -18.09
C GLU A 162 -2.47 13.08 -18.90
N VAL A 163 -1.92 12.06 -18.22
CA VAL A 163 -1.16 10.99 -18.87
C VAL A 163 -2.06 9.77 -19.03
N GLU A 164 -2.27 9.38 -20.28
CA GLU A 164 -2.85 8.07 -20.61
C GLU A 164 -1.76 6.99 -20.59
N TYR A 165 -2.03 5.86 -19.94
CA TYR A 165 -1.12 4.71 -19.90
C TYR A 165 -1.57 3.70 -20.95
N ASN A 166 -1.04 3.87 -22.17
CA ASN A 166 -1.47 3.15 -23.36
C ASN A 166 -0.56 1.95 -23.67
N ASN A 167 0.67 1.95 -23.15
CA ASN A 167 1.62 0.86 -23.30
C ASN A 167 2.34 0.55 -21.97
N ILE A 168 3.17 -0.50 -21.96
CA ILE A 168 3.87 -0.94 -20.75
C ILE A 168 4.99 0.03 -20.34
N GLU A 169 5.61 0.72 -21.29
CA GLU A 169 6.64 1.72 -21.03
C GLU A 169 6.09 2.88 -20.22
N ASP A 170 4.85 3.31 -20.49
CA ASP A 170 4.16 4.34 -19.72
C ASP A 170 4.02 3.92 -18.24
N VAL A 171 3.79 2.62 -17.98
CA VAL A 171 3.68 2.08 -16.62
C VAL A 171 5.04 2.09 -15.92
N TYR A 172 6.11 1.69 -16.60
CA TYR A 172 7.48 1.76 -16.07
C TYR A 172 7.97 3.20 -15.86
N ASN A 173 7.43 4.17 -16.61
CA ASN A 173 7.76 5.58 -16.45
C ASN A 173 6.94 6.29 -15.36
N LYS A 174 6.06 5.58 -14.64
CA LYS A 174 5.36 6.14 -13.47
C LYS A 174 6.36 6.62 -12.42
N LYS A 175 6.15 7.85 -11.96
CA LYS A 175 6.99 8.48 -10.94
C LYS A 175 6.67 7.93 -9.56
N ILE A 176 7.71 7.66 -8.78
CA ILE A 176 7.65 7.18 -7.39
C ILE A 176 7.96 8.36 -6.47
N LEU A 177 7.21 8.47 -5.38
CA LEU A 177 7.41 9.47 -4.32
C LEU A 177 8.15 8.90 -3.10
N GLY A 178 8.09 7.59 -2.90
CA GLY A 178 8.74 6.90 -1.79
C GLY A 178 8.12 5.53 -1.52
N VAL A 179 8.67 4.84 -0.52
CA VAL A 179 8.19 3.55 -0.03
C VAL A 179 8.02 3.62 1.47
N VAL A 180 6.85 3.24 1.97
CA VAL A 180 6.58 3.19 3.41
C VAL A 180 6.61 1.75 3.88
N HIS A 181 7.32 1.49 4.97
CA HIS A 181 7.17 0.28 5.77
C HIS A 181 6.52 0.68 7.08
N TYR A 182 5.40 0.05 7.44
CA TYR A 182 4.64 0.40 8.64
C TYR A 182 4.33 -0.81 9.50
N ASN A 183 4.30 -0.56 10.80
CA ASN A 183 3.69 -1.43 11.80
C ASN A 183 2.63 -0.61 12.56
N LEU A 184 1.36 -1.03 12.49
CA LEU A 184 0.25 -0.35 13.15
C LEU A 184 0.40 -0.34 14.67
N ASP A 185 1.01 -1.36 15.29
CA ASP A 185 1.22 -1.38 16.74
C ASP A 185 2.12 -0.21 17.16
N ASN A 186 3.28 -0.06 16.51
CA ASN A 186 4.21 1.04 16.77
C ASN A 186 3.54 2.41 16.54
N ILE A 187 2.69 2.52 15.51
CA ILE A 187 1.94 3.75 15.24
C ILE A 187 0.93 4.04 16.34
N PHE A 188 0.18 3.03 16.79
CA PHE A 188 -0.82 3.19 17.84
C PHE A 188 -0.19 3.50 19.20
N GLU A 189 0.98 2.94 19.49
CA GLU A 189 1.76 3.26 20.69
C GLU A 189 2.30 4.70 20.67
N THR A 190 2.67 5.21 19.50
CA THR A 190 3.27 6.55 19.37
C THR A 190 2.21 7.65 19.19
N TYR A 191 1.11 7.35 18.51
CA TYR A 191 0.09 8.32 18.10
C TYR A 191 -1.30 7.92 18.61
N GLU A 192 -1.57 8.25 19.87
CA GLU A 192 -2.84 7.90 20.55
C GLU A 192 -4.08 8.40 19.80
N ASP A 193 -4.00 9.56 19.14
CA ASP A 193 -5.13 10.10 18.37
C ASP A 193 -5.47 9.26 17.12
N ILE A 194 -4.45 8.63 16.53
CA ILE A 194 -4.63 7.66 15.43
C ILE A 194 -5.27 6.39 15.99
N LYS A 195 -4.75 5.85 17.08
CA LYS A 195 -5.30 4.66 17.75
C LYS A 195 -6.78 4.86 18.07
N LYS A 196 -7.12 5.95 18.76
CA LYS A 196 -8.50 6.30 19.12
C LYS A 196 -9.42 6.36 17.90
N THR A 197 -8.96 6.99 16.81
CA THR A 197 -9.76 7.08 15.58
C THR A 197 -9.99 5.70 14.94
N PHE A 198 -8.99 4.82 14.97
CA PHE A 198 -9.13 3.44 14.50
C PHE A 198 -10.12 2.63 15.33
N ASP A 199 -10.06 2.75 16.65
CA ASP A 199 -10.98 2.07 17.56
C ASP A 199 -12.42 2.54 17.31
N GLU A 200 -12.65 3.85 17.23
CA GLU A 200 -13.97 4.43 16.90
C GLU A 200 -14.49 4.00 15.52
N ASP A 201 -13.62 3.91 14.52
CA ASP A 201 -14.00 3.46 13.19
C ASP A 201 -14.33 1.96 13.18
N TYR A 202 -13.58 1.15 13.92
CA TYR A 202 -13.85 -0.26 14.08
C TYR A 202 -15.21 -0.51 14.74
N ASP A 203 -15.53 0.22 15.81
CA ASP A 203 -16.83 0.14 16.47
C ASP A 203 -17.98 0.48 15.52
N LYS A 204 -17.84 1.53 14.72
CA LYS A 204 -18.83 1.90 13.69
C LYS A 204 -18.99 0.81 12.65
N ILE A 205 -17.89 0.20 12.19
CA ILE A 205 -17.92 -0.90 11.21
C ILE A 205 -18.61 -2.12 11.81
N LYS A 206 -18.21 -2.54 13.01
CA LYS A 206 -18.80 -3.65 13.76
C LYS A 206 -20.31 -3.45 13.91
N LYS A 207 -20.72 -2.30 14.42
CA LYS A 207 -22.13 -1.94 14.59
C LYS A 207 -22.91 -2.04 13.28
N CYS A 208 -22.41 -1.42 12.21
CA CYS A 208 -23.15 -1.40 10.93
C CYS A 208 -23.25 -2.78 10.26
N ILE A 209 -22.29 -3.68 10.50
CA ILE A 209 -22.39 -5.09 10.06
C ILE A 209 -23.44 -5.84 10.87
N VAL A 210 -23.38 -5.77 12.20
CA VAL A 210 -24.28 -6.50 13.10
C VAL A 210 -25.74 -6.05 12.90
N GLU A 211 -25.97 -4.76 12.67
CA GLU A 211 -27.29 -4.20 12.38
C GLU A 211 -27.78 -4.47 10.95
N GLY A 212 -26.96 -5.07 10.08
CA GLY A 212 -27.29 -5.32 8.67
C GLY A 212 -27.30 -4.08 7.78
N ASN A 213 -26.88 -2.91 8.28
CA ASN A 213 -26.92 -1.61 7.62
C ASN A 213 -25.52 -1.11 7.22
N VAL A 214 -24.79 -1.91 6.44
CA VAL A 214 -23.38 -1.64 6.12
C VAL A 214 -23.19 -0.31 5.38
N SER A 215 -22.47 0.61 6.01
CA SER A 215 -22.22 1.97 5.53
C SER A 215 -20.76 2.38 5.74
N GLN A 216 -20.34 3.43 5.03
CA GLN A 216 -19.06 4.12 5.22
C GLN A 216 -19.17 5.40 6.06
N ALA A 217 -20.38 5.79 6.43
CA ALA A 217 -20.63 7.06 7.09
C ALA A 217 -19.88 7.15 8.43
N GLY A 218 -19.13 8.24 8.61
CA GLY A 218 -18.40 8.52 9.85
C GLY A 218 -17.10 7.72 10.06
N GLN A 219 -16.70 6.88 9.10
CA GLN A 219 -15.43 6.14 9.11
C GLN A 219 -14.28 7.02 8.57
N THR A 220 -13.22 7.20 9.35
CA THR A 220 -12.22 8.26 9.12
C THR A 220 -10.87 7.75 8.62
N TYR A 221 -10.29 6.74 9.26
CA TYR A 221 -9.00 6.12 8.96
C TYR A 221 -9.13 4.67 8.51
N LEU A 222 -9.97 3.89 9.19
CA LEU A 222 -10.37 2.56 8.76
C LEU A 222 -11.78 2.61 8.20
N HIS A 223 -12.04 1.93 7.09
CA HIS A 223 -13.40 1.81 6.58
C HIS A 223 -13.74 0.43 6.01
N ILE A 224 -15.03 0.19 5.82
CA ILE A 224 -15.57 -0.95 5.08
C ILE A 224 -16.11 -0.51 3.72
N HIS A 225 -15.73 -1.18 2.63
CA HIS A 225 -16.12 -0.77 1.27
C HIS A 225 -16.48 -1.93 0.37
N LYS A 226 -17.27 -1.65 -0.68
CA LYS A 226 -17.60 -2.62 -1.73
C LYS A 226 -16.32 -3.11 -2.41
N HIS A 227 -16.16 -4.43 -2.52
CA HIS A 227 -15.00 -5.07 -3.14
C HIS A 227 -15.45 -6.09 -4.20
N GLY A 228 -14.68 -6.21 -5.28
CA GLY A 228 -15.01 -7.09 -6.41
C GLY A 228 -15.81 -6.40 -7.52
N CYS A 229 -16.83 -7.09 -8.06
CA CYS A 229 -17.57 -6.66 -9.23
C CYS A 229 -18.57 -5.52 -8.95
N LYS A 230 -18.96 -4.81 -10.01
CA LYS A 230 -20.03 -3.80 -9.97
C LYS A 230 -21.32 -4.48 -9.50
N ASN A 231 -21.90 -4.01 -8.41
CA ASN A 231 -23.06 -4.58 -7.69
C ASN A 231 -22.77 -5.77 -6.75
N GLY A 232 -21.50 -6.09 -6.49
CA GLY A 232 -21.14 -7.10 -5.50
C GLY A 232 -21.56 -6.74 -4.06
N VAL A 233 -21.96 -7.76 -3.31
CA VAL A 233 -22.27 -7.69 -1.87
C VAL A 233 -21.03 -7.82 -1.00
N THR A 234 -19.94 -8.33 -1.57
CA THR A 234 -18.65 -8.46 -0.89
C THR A 234 -18.12 -7.11 -0.41
N ARG A 235 -17.52 -7.12 0.78
CA ARG A 235 -16.87 -5.98 1.40
C ARG A 235 -15.42 -6.29 1.71
N ALA A 236 -14.61 -5.25 1.80
CA ALA A 236 -13.25 -5.32 2.27
C ALA A 236 -13.00 -4.19 3.27
N PHE A 237 -11.99 -4.40 4.11
CA PHE A 237 -11.41 -3.33 4.90
C PHE A 237 -10.41 -2.55 4.06
N GLY A 238 -10.32 -1.25 4.33
CA GLY A 238 -9.34 -0.39 3.69
C GLY A 238 -8.91 0.76 4.57
N PHE A 239 -7.74 1.27 4.26
CA PHE A 239 -7.28 2.55 4.75
C PHE A 239 -7.86 3.66 3.89
N THR A 240 -8.44 4.66 4.54
CA THR A 240 -8.91 5.85 3.84
C THR A 240 -7.71 6.60 3.23
N ASN A 241 -7.98 7.39 2.20
CA ASN A 241 -6.97 8.30 1.65
C ASN A 241 -6.41 9.27 2.70
N ARG A 242 -7.24 9.66 3.67
CA ARG A 242 -6.82 10.50 4.80
C ARG A 242 -5.77 9.79 5.65
N PHE A 243 -6.04 8.57 6.10
CA PHE A 243 -5.06 7.81 6.88
C PHE A 243 -3.79 7.51 6.08
N LEU A 244 -3.91 7.13 4.81
CA LEU A 244 -2.73 6.90 3.96
C LEU A 244 -1.84 8.14 3.85
N THR A 245 -2.43 9.32 3.68
CA THR A 245 -1.66 10.58 3.62
C THR A 245 -0.92 10.83 4.93
N ARG A 246 -1.58 10.61 6.07
CA ARG A 246 -0.99 10.75 7.39
C ARG A 246 0.09 9.70 7.69
N LEU A 247 -0.16 8.46 7.30
CA LEU A 247 0.78 7.34 7.42
C LEU A 247 2.08 7.64 6.67
N VAL A 248 1.97 8.14 5.43
CA VAL A 248 3.12 8.51 4.61
C VAL A 248 3.91 9.66 5.25
N SER A 249 3.23 10.70 5.75
CA SER A 249 3.87 11.79 6.49
C SER A 249 4.71 11.28 7.66
N ILE A 250 4.14 10.40 8.49
CA ILE A 250 4.82 9.84 9.67
C ILE A 250 6.06 9.04 9.24
N GLN A 251 5.88 8.08 8.32
CA GLN A 251 6.90 7.09 8.01
C GLN A 251 8.05 7.67 7.19
N LEU A 252 7.77 8.64 6.31
CA LEU A 252 8.81 9.34 5.56
C LEU A 252 9.30 10.62 6.26
N LYS A 253 8.76 10.95 7.44
CA LYS A 253 9.08 12.18 8.21
C LYS A 253 8.87 13.46 7.40
N ILE A 254 7.81 13.48 6.60
CA ILE A 254 7.42 14.61 5.76
C ILE A 254 6.35 15.44 6.48
N PRO A 255 6.39 16.79 6.43
CA PRO A 255 5.35 17.62 7.03
C PRO A 255 3.94 17.28 6.55
N LEU A 256 2.99 17.16 7.49
CA LEU A 256 1.57 17.06 7.20
C LEU A 256 0.89 18.42 7.34
N ILE A 257 0.28 18.90 6.26
CA ILE A 257 -0.46 20.16 6.27
C ILE A 257 -1.95 19.86 6.30
N LYS A 258 -2.65 20.51 7.25
CA LYS A 258 -4.10 20.43 7.40
C LYS A 258 -4.74 21.72 6.87
N LYS A 259 -5.66 21.60 5.91
CA LYS A 259 -6.46 22.73 5.41
C LYS A 259 -7.94 22.34 5.40
N GLY A 260 -8.66 22.76 6.44
CA GLY A 260 -10.04 22.33 6.69
C GLY A 260 -10.10 20.81 6.91
N LYS A 261 -10.91 20.12 6.09
CA LYS A 261 -11.03 18.64 6.14
C LYS A 261 -9.97 17.90 5.32
N SER A 262 -9.10 18.62 4.60
CA SER A 262 -8.09 18.04 3.72
C SER A 262 -6.73 17.97 4.40
N GLU A 263 -6.04 16.86 4.16
CA GLU A 263 -4.65 16.62 4.59
C GLU A 263 -3.80 16.38 3.34
N TYR A 264 -2.57 16.91 3.34
CA TYR A 264 -1.58 16.70 2.28
C TYR A 264 -0.16 16.75 2.83
N ILE A 265 0.74 16.00 2.21
CA ILE A 265 2.19 16.04 2.44
C ILE A 265 2.83 17.09 1.53
N GLU A 266 3.97 17.65 1.93
CA GLU A 266 4.77 18.58 1.15
C GLU A 266 6.17 18.01 0.91
N LEU A 267 6.49 17.68 -0.35
CA LEU A 267 7.72 17.00 -0.79
C LEU A 267 8.78 17.96 -1.32
#